data_AF-A0AAJ3HLU8-F1
#
_entry.id   AF-A0AAJ3HLU8-F1
#
_cell.length_a   1.000
_cell.length_b   1.000
_cell.length_c   1.000
_cell.angle_alpha   90.00
_cell.angle_beta   90.00
_cell.angle_gamma   90.00
#
_symmetry.space_group_name_H-M   'P 1'
#
loop_
_entity.id
_entity.type
_entity.pdbx_description
1 polymer ?
#
loop_
_entity_poly.entity_id
_entity_poly.type
_entity_poly.pdbx_seq_one_letter_code
_entity_poly.pdbx_strand_id
1 'polypeptide(L)'
;MALDMLVLIRDGKIAGVKLDSRVGTGDLDDCRKLYFDPDGSGKPRYRLVYRYTPDEIHAVAIEAVAVGRRANLDAYQRAIVNLGR
;
A
#
# COMPACT_ATOMS: atom_id res chain seq x y z
N MET A 1 -11.46 -3.30 -6.80
CA MET A 1 -10.20 -4.09 -6.89
C MET A 1 -9.00 -3.20 -6.60
N ALA A 2 -7.79 -3.74 -6.44
CA ALA A 2 -6.59 -2.94 -6.14
C ALA A 2 -6.23 -1.93 -7.24
N LEU A 3 -6.43 -2.27 -8.52
CA LEU A 3 -6.24 -1.35 -9.65
C LEU A 3 -7.15 -0.13 -9.59
N ASP A 4 -8.43 -0.32 -9.26
CA ASP A 4 -9.37 0.81 -9.10
C ASP A 4 -8.91 1.76 -7.99
N MET A 5 -8.34 1.21 -6.91
CA MET A 5 -7.80 2.02 -5.83
C MET A 5 -6.63 2.89 -6.29
N LEU A 6 -5.73 2.35 -7.13
CA LEU A 6 -4.63 3.13 -7.70
C LEU A 6 -5.13 4.29 -8.58
N VAL A 7 -6.18 4.07 -9.36
CA VAL A 7 -6.83 5.14 -10.15
C VAL A 7 -7.39 6.23 -9.24
N LEU A 8 -8.08 5.85 -8.16
CA LEU A 8 -8.61 6.82 -7.20
C LEU A 8 -7.51 7.59 -6.46
N ILE A 9 -6.39 6.94 -6.14
CA ILE A 9 -5.22 7.61 -5.54
C ILE A 9 -4.58 8.58 -6.55
N ARG A 10 -4.42 8.16 -7.81
CA ARG A 10 -3.87 8.99 -8.89
C ARG A 10 -4.71 10.26 -9.11
N ASP A 11 -6.02 10.10 -9.11
CA ASP A 11 -6.95 11.21 -9.30
C ASP A 11 -7.14 12.07 -8.02
N GLY A 12 -6.43 11.76 -6.93
CA GLY A 12 -6.50 12.50 -5.66
C GLY A 12 -7.80 12.32 -4.87
N LYS A 13 -8.65 11.37 -5.26
CA LYS A 13 -9.97 11.14 -4.63
C LYS A 13 -9.87 10.43 -3.28
N ILE A 14 -8.85 9.59 -3.12
CA ILE A 14 -8.56 8.90 -1.86
C ILE A 14 -7.06 8.90 -1.60
N ALA A 15 -6.66 8.76 -0.34
CA ALA A 15 -5.27 8.62 0.05
C ALA A 15 -5.10 7.52 1.10
N GLY A 16 -4.00 6.78 0.99
CA GLY A 16 -3.57 5.81 2.00
C GLY A 16 -2.93 6.49 3.21
N VAL A 17 -2.93 5.75 4.33
CA VAL A 17 -2.28 6.15 5.57
C VAL A 17 -0.79 5.87 5.47
N LYS A 18 0.06 6.83 5.84
CA LYS A 18 1.52 6.63 5.86
C LYS A 18 1.89 5.46 6.79
N LEU A 19 2.86 4.67 6.35
CA LEU A 19 3.44 3.62 7.17
C LEU A 19 4.64 4.19 7.93
N ASP A 20 4.86 3.65 9.13
CA ASP A 20 6.03 3.94 9.93
C ASP A 20 6.91 2.69 9.95
N SER A 21 8.21 2.88 10.13
CA SER A 21 9.12 1.79 10.43
C SER A 21 8.71 1.11 11.74
N ARG A 22 8.60 -0.22 11.73
CA ARG A 22 8.21 -1.03 12.90
C ARG A 22 9.03 -2.31 12.96
N VAL A 23 9.46 -2.67 14.17
CA VAL A 23 10.28 -3.88 14.45
C VAL A 23 9.70 -5.16 13.85
N GLY A 24 8.37 -5.29 13.76
CA GLY A 24 7.71 -6.50 13.25
C GLY A 24 7.39 -6.52 11.74
N THR A 25 7.60 -5.41 11.01
CA THR A 25 7.23 -5.32 9.58
C THR A 25 8.31 -4.72 8.69
N GLY A 26 9.52 -4.48 9.22
CA GLY A 26 10.62 -3.86 8.46
C GLY A 26 10.38 -2.38 8.15
N ASP A 27 11.24 -1.83 7.29
CA ASP A 27 11.24 -0.42 6.92
C ASP A 27 10.35 -0.11 5.70
N LEU A 28 9.22 0.54 5.99
CA LEU A 28 8.18 0.93 5.03
C LEU A 28 7.80 2.42 5.19
N ASP A 29 8.72 3.26 5.67
CA ASP A 29 8.45 4.67 5.99
C ASP A 29 8.10 5.54 4.75
N ASP A 30 8.56 5.14 3.57
CA ASP A 30 8.26 5.71 2.26
C ASP A 30 6.92 5.21 1.69
N CYS A 31 6.30 4.23 2.33
CA CYS A 31 5.08 3.59 1.86
C CYS A 31 3.81 4.12 2.54
N ARG A 32 2.68 3.80 1.91
CA ARG A 32 1.31 4.05 2.38
C ARG A 32 0.49 2.76 2.29
N LYS A 33 -0.47 2.61 3.20
CA LYS A 33 -1.44 1.53 3.20
C LYS A 33 -2.85 2.03 2.89
N LEU A 34 -3.60 1.26 2.12
CA LEU A 34 -5.02 1.45 1.89
C LEU A 34 -5.78 0.15 2.08
N TYR A 35 -6.89 0.21 2.81
CA TYR A 35 -7.81 -0.92 2.94
C TYR A 35 -8.79 -0.94 1.77
N PHE A 36 -9.07 -2.13 1.24
CA PHE A 36 -10.11 -2.33 0.23
C PHE A 36 -10.75 -3.70 0.40
N ASP A 37 -11.80 -3.96 -0.40
CA ASP A 37 -12.64 -5.18 -0.32
C ASP A 37 -13.37 -5.31 1.03
N PRO A 38 -14.30 -4.37 1.36
CA PRO A 38 -15.21 -4.54 2.48
C PRO A 38 -16.25 -5.60 2.11
N ASP A 39 -16.31 -6.71 2.85
CA ASP A 39 -17.27 -7.79 2.62
C ASP A 39 -18.50 -7.72 3.54
N GLY A 40 -18.72 -6.56 4.17
CA GLY A 40 -19.83 -6.32 5.09
C GLY A 40 -19.72 -7.03 6.45
N SER A 41 -18.73 -7.92 6.64
CA SER A 41 -18.57 -8.72 7.86
C SER A 41 -17.67 -8.09 8.92
N GLY A 42 -17.08 -6.92 8.65
CA GLY A 42 -16.23 -6.19 9.59
C GLY A 42 -15.08 -5.45 8.92
N LYS A 43 -13.86 -5.64 9.45
CA LYS A 43 -12.66 -4.94 8.98
C LYS A 43 -12.28 -5.44 7.57
N PRO A 44 -11.87 -4.55 6.64
CA PRO A 44 -11.53 -4.95 5.28
C PRO A 44 -10.47 -6.05 5.20
N ARG A 45 -10.67 -6.99 4.27
CA ARG A 45 -9.86 -8.23 4.17
C ARG A 45 -8.49 -8.03 3.56
N TYR A 46 -8.33 -7.02 2.71
CA TYR A 46 -7.10 -6.79 1.95
C TYR A 46 -6.51 -5.41 2.23
N ARG A 47 -5.19 -5.32 2.00
CA ARG A 47 -4.45 -4.07 1.98
C ARG A 47 -3.67 -3.95 0.68
N LEU A 48 -3.67 -2.73 0.14
CA LEU A 48 -2.72 -2.26 -0.86
C LEU A 48 -1.61 -1.50 -0.12
N VAL A 49 -0.37 -1.88 -0.35
CA VAL A 49 0.83 -1.10 0.01
C VAL A 49 1.35 -0.44 -1.26
N TYR A 50 1.56 0.87 -1.22
CA TYR A 50 2.04 1.63 -2.36
C TYR A 50 2.99 2.73 -1.89
N ARG A 51 3.84 3.24 -2.78
CA ARG A 51 4.65 4.44 -2.51
C ARG A 51 4.61 5.40 -3.68
N TYR A 52 4.96 6.65 -3.39
CA TYR A 52 5.29 7.61 -4.43
C TYR A 52 6.79 7.48 -4.71
N THR A 53 7.16 7.18 -5.94
CA THR A 53 8.56 7.11 -6.35
C THR A 53 9.01 8.44 -6.92
N PRO A 54 10.25 8.90 -6.63
CA PRO A 54 10.82 10.07 -7.29
C PRO A 54 11.33 9.73 -8.69
N ASP A 55 11.25 10.65 -9.67
CA ASP A 55 12.41 11.50 -10.03
C ASP A 55 12.01 12.70 -10.93
N GLU A 56 12.79 13.77 -10.83
CA GLU A 56 12.60 15.20 -11.21
C GLU A 56 12.22 15.53 -12.67
N ILE A 57 11.75 14.58 -13.48
CA ILE A 57 11.41 14.79 -14.89
C ILE A 57 10.02 14.23 -15.25
N HIS A 58 9.44 13.34 -14.44
CA HIS A 58 8.17 12.70 -14.75
C HIS A 58 7.16 12.81 -13.61
N ALA A 59 5.88 12.96 -13.98
CA ALA A 59 4.74 13.07 -13.08
C ALA A 59 4.81 12.05 -11.93
N VAL A 60 4.38 12.46 -10.73
CA VAL A 60 4.30 11.62 -9.53
C VAL A 60 3.70 10.25 -9.88
N ALA A 61 4.53 9.21 -9.90
CA ALA A 61 4.08 7.85 -10.16
C ALA A 61 3.65 7.18 -8.86
N ILE A 62 2.63 6.32 -8.96
CA ILE A 62 2.17 5.48 -7.85
C ILE A 62 2.67 4.07 -8.12
N GLU A 63 3.62 3.61 -7.32
CA GLU A 63 4.09 2.24 -7.37
C GLU A 63 3.25 1.38 -6.43
N ALA A 64 2.55 0.39 -6.98
CA ALA A 64 1.88 -0.64 -6.20
C ALA A 64 2.91 -1.67 -5.72
N VAL A 65 3.35 -1.52 -4.47
CA VAL A 65 4.40 -2.35 -3.87
C VAL A 65 3.90 -3.76 -3.56
N ALA A 66 2.72 -3.89 -2.95
CA ALA A 66 2.14 -5.20 -2.64
C ALA A 66 0.63 -5.15 -2.42
N VAL A 67 -0.04 -6.27 -2.74
CA VAL A 67 -1.41 -6.56 -2.32
C VAL A 67 -1.40 -7.85 -1.50
N GLY A 68 -2.03 -7.82 -0.33
CA GLY A 68 -2.08 -8.97 0.54
C GLY A 68 -3.22 -8.91 1.55
N ARG A 69 -3.43 -10.02 2.26
CA ARG A 69 -4.44 -10.12 3.30
C ARG A 69 -4.10 -9.22 4.49
N ARG A 70 -5.15 -8.80 5.19
CA ARG A 70 -5.04 -8.07 6.46
C ARG A 70 -4.43 -8.98 7.54
N ALA A 71 -4.87 -10.24 7.55
CA ALA A 71 -4.45 -11.26 8.50
C ALA A 71 -2.95 -11.55 8.38
N ASN A 72 -2.32 -11.85 9.51
CA ASN A 72 -0.92 -12.27 9.59
C ASN A 72 0.09 -11.28 8.97
N LEU A 73 -0.28 -10.02 8.77
CA LEU A 73 0.59 -8.99 8.19
C LEU A 73 1.09 -9.31 6.76
N ASP A 74 0.39 -10.18 6.03
CA ASP A 74 0.78 -10.69 4.71
C ASP A 74 1.13 -9.57 3.72
N ALA A 75 0.32 -8.51 3.65
CA ALA A 75 0.59 -7.38 2.77
C ALA A 75 1.93 -6.67 3.06
N TYR A 76 2.35 -6.61 4.33
CA TYR A 76 3.61 -5.94 4.71
C TYR A 76 4.81 -6.85 4.49
N GLN A 77 4.68 -8.13 4.84
CA GLN A 77 5.75 -9.11 4.59
C GLN A 77 6.10 -9.19 3.10
N ARG A 78 5.08 -9.21 2.24
CA ARG A 78 5.29 -9.13 0.77
C ARG A 78 5.93 -7.81 0.35
N ALA A 79 5.51 -6.68 0.93
CA ALA A 79 6.06 -5.38 0.57
C ALA A 79 7.57 -5.30 0.86
N ILE A 80 7.98 -5.78 2.03
CA ILE A 80 9.40 -5.87 2.41
C ILE A 80 10.20 -6.74 1.43
N VAL A 81 9.70 -7.94 1.14
CA VAL A 81 10.33 -8.85 0.17
C VAL A 81 10.43 -8.22 -1.22
N ASN A 82 9.37 -7.57 -1.69
CA ASN A 82 9.33 -6.93 -3.01
C ASN A 82 10.28 -5.72 -3.11
N LEU A 83 10.51 -5.02 -1.99
CA LEU A 83 11.44 -3.89 -1.91
C LEU A 83 12.88 -4.32 -1.62
N GLY A 84 13.12 -5.59 -1.28
CA GLY A 84 14.45 -6.10 -0.90
C GLY A 84 14.97 -5.52 0.41
N ARG A 85 14.07 -5.24 1.37
CA ARG A 85 14.39 -4.69 2.70
C ARG A 85 14.18 -5.72 3.81
#